data_AF-A0A926I3K4-F1
#
_entry.id   AF-A0A926I3K4-F1
#
_cell.length_a   1.000
_cell.length_b   1.000
_cell.length_c   1.000
_cell.angle_alpha   90.00
_cell.angle_beta   90.00
_cell.angle_gamma   90.00
#
_symmetry.space_group_name_H-M   'P 1'
#
loop_
_entity.id
_entity.type
_entity.pdbx_description
1 polymer ?
#
loop_
_entity_poly.entity_id
_entity_poly.type
_entity_poly.pdbx_seq_one_letter_code
_entity_poly.pdbx_strand_id
1 'polypeptide(L)'
;MKNYKNSDYALNKFSEGIVYKFSDGIVEVTLTDYLRDNPEKTEADFAELKALSDAIYYKQDREDSAKTRRNISLHSVETTEQCSTLPLEDEWIETNNLRYAGQAVQGLLESGILTEVQQRRFVLHIVKGLSFRQIAQMEGISHKNVAKSVYLAIQKLKKLFKELG
;
A
#
# COMPACT_ATOMS: atom_id res chain seq x y z
N MET A 1 26.91 3.85 -24.37
CA MET A 1 25.92 3.00 -25.06
C MET A 1 25.67 1.78 -24.18
N LYS A 2 24.44 1.51 -23.72
CA LYS A 2 24.17 0.31 -22.90
C LYS A 2 24.28 -0.90 -23.81
N ASN A 3 25.14 -1.85 -23.46
CA ASN A 3 25.29 -3.11 -24.18
C ASN A 3 24.08 -3.99 -23.87
N TYR A 4 23.01 -3.87 -24.67
CA TYR A 4 21.82 -4.73 -24.62
C TYR A 4 22.14 -6.23 -24.81
N LYS A 5 23.36 -6.55 -25.24
CA LYS A 5 23.90 -7.90 -25.37
C LYS A 5 24.30 -8.56 -24.04
N ASN A 6 24.27 -7.82 -22.92
CA ASN A 6 24.74 -8.31 -21.62
C ASN A 6 23.62 -8.49 -20.58
N SER A 7 22.35 -8.38 -20.96
CA SER A 7 21.26 -8.66 -20.00
C SER A 7 21.16 -10.15 -19.73
N ASP A 8 20.73 -10.50 -18.53
CA ASP A 8 20.62 -11.89 -18.11
C ASP A 8 19.58 -12.65 -18.97
N TYR A 9 18.56 -11.94 -19.45
CA TYR A 9 17.64 -12.43 -20.47
C TYR A 9 18.34 -12.78 -21.79
N ALA A 10 19.22 -11.91 -22.31
CA ALA A 10 19.94 -12.20 -23.54
C ALA A 10 20.86 -13.41 -23.37
N LEU A 11 21.55 -13.51 -22.23
CA LEU A 11 22.42 -14.66 -21.92
C LEU A 11 21.65 -15.97 -21.89
N ASN A 12 20.49 -16.01 -21.21
CA ASN A 12 19.65 -17.20 -21.19
C ASN A 12 19.01 -17.49 -22.56
N LYS A 13 18.45 -16.50 -23.25
CA LYS A 13 17.72 -16.73 -24.51
C LYS A 13 18.60 -17.33 -25.62
N PHE A 14 19.86 -16.92 -25.68
CA PHE A 14 20.79 -17.36 -26.73
C PHE A 14 21.62 -18.59 -26.33
N SER A 15 21.49 -19.10 -25.10
CA SER A 15 22.09 -20.36 -24.69
C SER A 15 21.21 -21.56 -25.02
N GLU A 16 21.85 -22.71 -25.27
CA GLU A 16 21.16 -23.99 -25.45
C GLU A 16 20.60 -24.49 -24.11
N GLY A 17 21.29 -24.21 -23.00
CA GLY A 17 20.86 -24.52 -21.65
C GLY A 17 20.07 -23.40 -20.96
N ILE A 18 19.64 -23.68 -19.73
CA ILE A 18 19.11 -22.67 -18.81
C ILE A 18 20.29 -22.03 -18.08
N VAL A 19 20.53 -20.74 -18.31
CA VAL A 19 21.64 -19.98 -17.74
C VAL A 19 21.15 -19.12 -16.59
N TYR A 20 21.80 -19.29 -15.44
CA TYR A 20 21.58 -18.51 -14.23
C TYR A 20 22.85 -17.79 -13.81
N LYS A 21 22.77 -16.48 -13.64
CA LYS A 21 23.90 -15.63 -13.27
C LYS A 21 23.81 -15.21 -11.81
N PHE A 22 24.86 -15.49 -11.06
CA PHE A 22 25.06 -15.05 -9.68
C PHE A 22 26.10 -13.93 -9.63
N SER A 23 26.29 -13.31 -8.46
CA SER A 23 27.40 -12.36 -8.23
C SER A 23 28.76 -13.01 -8.41
N ASP A 24 28.86 -14.29 -8.08
CA ASP A 24 30.13 -15.01 -7.93
C ASP A 24 30.42 -15.93 -9.11
N GLY A 25 29.51 -16.06 -10.08
CA GLY A 25 29.67 -16.91 -11.26
C GLY A 25 28.40 -17.12 -12.08
N ILE A 26 28.53 -17.85 -13.18
CA ILE A 26 27.42 -18.22 -14.07
C ILE A 26 27.29 -19.75 -14.05
N VAL A 27 26.07 -20.24 -13.88
CA VAL A 27 25.72 -21.66 -13.91
C VAL A 27 24.83 -21.92 -15.11
N GLU A 28 25.18 -22.91 -15.92
CA GLU A 28 24.38 -23.34 -17.06
C GLU A 28 23.91 -24.79 -16.83
N VAL A 29 22.60 -25.01 -16.94
CA VAL A 29 21.99 -26.33 -16.88
C VAL A 29 21.71 -26.79 -18.31
N THR A 30 22.45 -27.78 -18.77
CA THR A 30 22.26 -28.38 -20.08
C THR A 30 21.18 -29.47 -20.04
N LEU A 31 20.59 -29.77 -21.20
CA LEU A 31 19.64 -30.88 -21.33
C LEU A 31 20.24 -32.21 -20.86
N THR A 32 21.53 -32.45 -21.15
CA THR A 32 22.22 -33.69 -20.76
C THR A 32 22.39 -33.83 -19.26
N ASP A 33 22.63 -32.73 -18.54
CA ASP A 33 22.74 -32.76 -17.08
C ASP A 33 21.36 -32.93 -16.44
N TYR A 34 20.34 -32.28 -17.00
CA TYR A 34 18.96 -32.41 -16.53
C TYR A 34 18.43 -33.85 -16.64
N LEU A 35 18.66 -34.51 -17.79
CA LEU A 35 18.24 -35.91 -18.01
C LEU A 35 19.05 -36.90 -17.17
N ARG A 36 20.32 -36.60 -16.85
CA ARG A 36 21.12 -37.42 -15.94
C ARG A 36 20.53 -37.45 -14.53
N ASP A 37 20.12 -36.30 -14.02
CA ASP A 37 19.58 -36.16 -12.67
C ASP A 37 18.09 -36.50 -12.59
N ASN A 38 17.38 -36.53 -13.72
CA ASN A 38 15.95 -36.81 -13.82
C ASN A 38 15.66 -37.84 -14.93
N PRO A 39 15.93 -39.13 -14.71
CA PRO A 39 15.76 -40.17 -15.73
C PRO A 39 14.31 -40.41 -16.17
N GLU A 40 13.32 -39.95 -15.37
CA GLU A 40 11.89 -40.06 -15.69
C GLU A 40 11.37 -38.95 -16.62
N LYS A 41 12.19 -37.93 -16.89
CA LYS A 41 11.75 -36.73 -17.63
C LYS A 41 12.19 -36.77 -19.08
N THR A 42 11.46 -36.03 -19.90
CA THR A 42 11.64 -35.98 -21.36
C THR A 42 12.26 -34.65 -21.78
N GLU A 43 12.83 -34.61 -22.99
CA GLU A 43 13.33 -33.37 -23.61
C GLU A 43 12.26 -32.27 -23.69
N ALA A 44 10.98 -32.67 -23.84
CA ALA A 44 9.85 -31.75 -23.82
C ALA A 44 9.73 -31.00 -22.48
N ASP A 45 9.92 -31.69 -21.36
CA ASP A 45 9.85 -31.08 -20.02
C ASP A 45 10.97 -30.05 -19.83
N PHE A 46 12.15 -30.32 -20.39
CA PHE A 46 13.26 -29.37 -20.38
C PHE A 46 12.94 -28.14 -21.24
N ALA A 47 12.35 -28.33 -22.42
CA ALA A 47 11.94 -27.22 -23.28
C ALA A 47 10.88 -26.33 -22.61
N GLU A 48 9.93 -26.92 -21.88
CA GLU A 48 8.95 -26.15 -21.08
C GLU A 48 9.63 -25.34 -19.98
N LEU A 49 10.56 -25.96 -19.22
CA LEU A 49 11.33 -25.25 -18.21
C LEU A 49 12.19 -24.12 -18.80
N LYS A 50 12.78 -24.37 -19.98
CA LYS A 50 13.56 -23.37 -20.71
C LYS A 50 12.69 -22.19 -21.14
N ALA A 51 11.50 -22.46 -21.66
CA ALA A 51 10.53 -21.43 -22.04
C ALA A 51 10.03 -20.62 -20.82
N LEU A 52 9.78 -21.28 -19.69
CA LEU A 52 9.42 -20.62 -18.43
C LEU A 52 10.56 -19.72 -17.93
N SER A 53 11.80 -20.20 -17.97
CA SER A 53 12.98 -19.41 -17.60
C SER A 53 13.12 -18.16 -18.48
N ASP A 54 12.98 -18.30 -19.80
CA ASP A 54 13.03 -17.17 -20.74
C ASP A 54 11.95 -16.13 -20.43
N ALA A 55 10.73 -16.56 -20.10
CA ALA A 55 9.63 -15.67 -19.76
C ALA A 55 9.89 -14.87 -18.47
N ILE A 56 10.47 -15.51 -17.44
CA ILE A 56 10.81 -14.87 -16.17
C ILE A 56 11.87 -13.80 -16.39
N TYR A 57 12.98 -14.14 -17.06
CA TYR A 57 14.05 -13.19 -17.34
C TYR A 57 13.59 -12.02 -18.21
N TYR A 58 12.72 -12.27 -19.18
CA TYR A 58 12.15 -11.21 -20.01
C TYR A 58 11.34 -10.20 -19.18
N LYS A 59 10.54 -10.70 -18.23
CA LYS A 59 9.75 -9.86 -17.34
C LYS A 59 10.65 -9.01 -16.43
N GLN A 60 11.71 -9.60 -15.88
CA GLN A 60 12.69 -8.90 -15.06
C GLN A 60 13.40 -7.78 -15.84
N ASP A 61 13.89 -8.05 -17.06
CA ASP A 61 14.55 -7.05 -17.91
C ASP A 61 13.64 -5.85 -18.24
N ARG A 62 12.34 -6.12 -18.45
CA ARG A 62 11.30 -5.11 -18.65
C ARG A 62 11.07 -4.25 -17.40
N GLU A 63 10.97 -4.89 -16.23
CA GLU A 63 10.77 -4.19 -14.95
C GLU A 63 11.98 -3.32 -14.60
N ASP A 64 13.20 -3.83 -14.79
CA ASP A 64 14.43 -3.07 -14.53
C ASP A 64 14.58 -1.90 -15.50
N SER A 65 14.20 -2.09 -16.77
CA SER A 65 14.14 -1.00 -17.74
C SER A 65 13.11 0.07 -17.35
N ALA A 66 11.94 -0.33 -16.82
CA ALA A 66 10.91 0.60 -16.36
C ALA A 66 11.33 1.38 -15.10
N LYS A 67 12.04 0.74 -14.18
CA LYS A 67 12.58 1.38 -12.96
C LYS A 67 13.77 2.29 -13.27
N THR A 68 14.74 1.82 -14.06
CA THR A 68 15.96 2.57 -14.35
C THR A 68 15.71 3.83 -15.18
N ARG A 69 14.65 3.87 -16.00
CA ARG A 69 14.22 5.11 -16.69
C ARG A 69 13.74 6.20 -15.73
N ARG A 70 13.51 5.86 -14.45
CA ARG A 70 13.15 6.79 -13.38
C ARG A 70 14.31 7.04 -12.40
N ASN A 71 15.50 6.46 -12.64
CA ASN A 71 16.67 6.76 -11.80
C ASN A 71 17.15 8.17 -12.13
N ILE A 72 16.95 9.06 -11.16
CA ILE A 72 17.60 10.36 -11.11
C ILE A 72 19.01 10.14 -10.56
N SER A 73 20.00 10.84 -11.09
CA SER A 73 21.37 10.79 -10.56
C SER A 73 21.35 11.22 -9.09
N LEU A 74 21.97 10.43 -8.21
CA LEU A 74 22.08 10.72 -6.77
C LEU A 74 22.81 12.05 -6.50
N HIS A 75 23.62 12.53 -7.44
CA HIS A 75 24.28 13.83 -7.36
C HIS A 75 23.31 15.01 -7.65
N SER A 76 22.14 14.75 -8.25
CA SER A 76 21.14 15.78 -8.55
C SER A 76 20.18 16.07 -7.39
N VAL A 77 20.20 15.26 -6.33
CA VAL A 77 19.25 15.37 -5.20
C VAL A 77 19.66 16.43 -4.16
N GLU A 78 20.86 17.00 -4.28
CA GLU A 78 21.32 18.08 -3.39
C GLU A 78 20.57 19.40 -3.63
N THR A 79 19.83 19.54 -4.74
CA THR A 79 19.17 20.81 -5.14
C THR A 79 17.65 20.81 -5.03
N THR A 80 17.03 19.75 -4.51
CA THR A 80 15.57 19.69 -4.29
C THR A 80 15.27 19.39 -2.83
N GLU A 81 14.71 20.38 -2.13
CA GLU A 81 14.11 20.27 -0.79
C GLU A 81 12.85 19.38 -0.77
N GLN A 82 12.88 18.20 -1.39
CA GLN A 82 11.72 17.32 -1.51
C GLN A 82 12.10 15.88 -1.23
N CYS A 83 11.90 15.50 0.04
CA CYS A 83 10.94 14.47 0.46
C CYS A 83 11.36 13.91 1.83
N SER A 84 11.17 14.69 2.90
CA SER A 84 10.91 14.08 4.20
C SER A 84 9.44 13.66 4.23
N THR A 85 9.12 12.52 3.62
CA THR A 85 7.86 11.83 3.95
C THR A 85 8.05 11.12 5.29
N LEU A 86 6.99 11.10 6.10
CA LEU A 86 6.96 10.36 7.36
C LEU A 86 7.33 8.88 7.11
N PRO A 87 8.01 8.21 8.05
CA PRO A 87 8.30 6.78 7.93
C PRO A 87 7.05 5.98 7.59
N LEU A 88 7.18 4.99 6.70
CA LEU A 88 6.07 4.14 6.21
C LEU A 88 5.25 3.49 7.35
N GLU A 89 5.92 3.15 8.46
CA GLU A 89 5.30 2.60 9.66
C GLU A 89 4.33 3.60 10.32
N ASP A 90 4.72 4.88 10.38
CA ASP A 90 3.90 5.95 10.96
C ASP A 90 2.69 6.24 10.07
N GLU A 91 2.85 6.25 8.74
CA GLU A 91 1.72 6.34 7.78
C GLU A 91 0.75 5.14 7.95
N TRP A 92 1.28 3.94 8.12
CA TRP A 92 0.47 2.74 8.33
C TRP A 92 -0.29 2.79 9.66
N ILE A 93 0.38 3.21 10.74
CA ILE A 93 -0.24 3.40 12.06
C ILE A 93 -1.31 4.49 12.00
N GLU A 94 -1.05 5.63 11.37
CA GLU A 94 -2.01 6.73 11.24
C GLU A 94 -3.24 6.31 10.43
N THR A 95 -3.05 5.68 9.27
CA THR A 95 -4.16 5.20 8.43
C THR A 95 -5.01 4.15 9.13
N ASN A 96 -4.39 3.21 9.84
CA ASN A 96 -5.12 2.20 10.58
C ASN A 96 -5.85 2.81 11.78
N ASN A 97 -5.21 3.73 12.52
CA ASN A 97 -5.84 4.48 13.61
C ASN A 97 -7.02 5.31 13.14
N LEU A 98 -6.93 5.99 11.99
CA LEU A 98 -8.04 6.70 11.36
C LEU A 98 -9.20 5.75 11.02
N ARG A 99 -8.89 4.57 10.48
CA ARG A 99 -9.89 3.55 10.16
C ARG A 99 -10.58 3.03 11.42
N TYR A 100 -9.82 2.69 12.45
CA TYR A 100 -10.37 2.23 13.74
C TYR A 100 -11.14 3.33 14.45
N ALA A 101 -10.67 4.58 14.41
CA ALA A 101 -11.41 5.73 14.94
C ALA A 101 -12.73 5.94 14.19
N GLY A 102 -12.72 5.81 12.86
CA GLY A 102 -13.93 5.87 12.03
C GLY A 102 -14.94 4.79 12.39
N GLN A 103 -14.49 3.53 12.52
CA GLN A 103 -15.32 2.40 12.94
C GLN A 103 -15.84 2.55 14.37
N ALA A 104 -15.02 3.05 15.29
CA ALA A 104 -15.43 3.33 16.66
C ALA A 104 -16.48 4.44 16.72
N VAL A 105 -16.30 5.53 15.98
CA VAL A 105 -17.31 6.60 15.85
C VAL A 105 -18.59 6.05 15.24
N GLN A 106 -18.52 5.17 14.23
CA GLN A 106 -19.67 4.56 13.62
C GLN A 106 -20.44 3.64 14.61
N GLY A 107 -19.74 2.73 15.29
CA GLY A 107 -20.38 1.87 16.31
C GLY A 107 -20.96 2.67 17.48
N LEU A 108 -20.32 3.80 17.83
CA LEU A 108 -20.80 4.72 18.86
C LEU A 108 -22.07 5.47 18.43
N LEU A 109 -22.17 5.81 17.15
CA LEU A 109 -23.36 6.39 16.54
C LEU A 109 -24.51 5.36 16.45
N GLU A 110 -24.19 4.07 16.36
CA GLU A 110 -25.16 2.97 16.31
C GLU A 110 -25.57 2.46 17.71
N SER A 111 -24.82 2.80 18.77
CA SER A 111 -25.05 2.35 20.16
C SER A 111 -26.37 2.82 20.81
N GLY A 112 -27.10 3.76 20.20
CA GLY A 112 -28.38 4.29 20.72
C GLY A 112 -28.25 5.21 21.95
N ILE A 113 -27.02 5.52 22.39
CA ILE A 113 -26.76 6.29 23.62
C ILE A 113 -26.94 7.80 23.40
N LEU A 114 -26.68 8.25 22.16
CA LEU A 114 -27.01 9.60 21.71
C LEU A 114 -28.42 9.62 21.15
N THR A 115 -29.17 10.69 21.44
CA THR A 115 -30.42 10.94 20.71
C THR A 115 -30.08 11.31 19.26
N GLU A 116 -31.00 11.08 18.33
CA GLU A 116 -30.81 11.42 16.91
C GLU A 116 -30.37 12.89 16.72
N VAL A 117 -30.91 13.80 17.55
CA VAL A 117 -30.53 15.21 17.54
C VAL A 117 -29.09 15.43 18.01
N GLN A 118 -28.64 14.71 19.05
CA GLN A 118 -27.27 14.78 19.56
C GLN A 118 -26.27 14.24 18.52
N GLN A 119 -26.57 13.08 17.95
CA GLN A 119 -25.80 12.44 16.89
C GLN A 119 -25.70 13.33 15.65
N ARG A 120 -26.84 13.82 15.13
CA ARG A 120 -26.86 14.69 13.96
C ARG A 120 -26.00 15.94 14.16
N ARG A 121 -26.19 16.66 15.29
CA ARG A 121 -25.42 17.88 15.57
C ARG A 121 -23.93 17.60 15.79
N PHE A 122 -23.59 16.48 16.43
CA PHE A 122 -22.20 16.04 16.60
C PHE A 122 -21.52 15.81 15.24
N VAL A 123 -22.17 15.09 14.32
CA VAL A 123 -21.65 14.84 12.97
C VAL A 123 -21.50 16.14 12.18
N LEU A 124 -22.50 17.03 12.22
CA LEU A 124 -22.43 18.32 11.52
C LEU A 124 -21.25 19.17 12.02
N HIS A 125 -21.00 19.19 13.33
CA HIS A 125 -19.93 20.01 13.91
C HIS A 125 -18.54 19.39 13.78
N ILE A 126 -18.38 18.14 14.24
CA ILE A 126 -17.07 17.50 14.39
C ILE A 126 -16.58 16.88 13.07
N VAL A 127 -17.49 16.28 12.30
CA VAL A 127 -17.11 15.61 11.04
C VAL A 127 -17.17 16.59 9.86
N LYS A 128 -18.23 17.41 9.77
CA LYS A 128 -18.42 18.36 8.66
C LYS A 128 -17.88 19.77 8.93
N GLY A 129 -17.35 20.04 10.12
CA GLY A 129 -16.74 21.33 10.47
C GLY A 129 -17.68 22.53 10.55
N LEU A 130 -19.00 22.32 10.62
CA LEU A 130 -19.97 23.42 10.68
C LEU A 130 -19.95 24.10 12.06
N SER A 131 -20.02 25.42 12.08
CA SER A 131 -20.15 26.18 13.32
C SER A 131 -21.52 25.98 13.97
N PHE A 132 -21.61 26.18 15.29
CA PHE A 132 -22.89 26.12 16.00
C PHE A 132 -23.93 27.10 15.46
N ARG A 133 -23.50 28.24 14.90
CA ARG A 133 -24.37 29.25 14.29
C ARG A 133 -24.96 28.75 12.96
N GLN A 134 -24.15 28.11 12.12
CA GLN A 134 -24.62 27.50 10.87
C GLN A 134 -25.62 26.38 11.15
N ILE A 135 -25.32 25.49 12.10
CA ILE A 135 -26.23 24.40 12.48
C ILE A 135 -27.53 24.96 13.08
N ALA A 136 -27.42 25.99 13.92
CA ALA A 136 -28.59 26.69 14.49
C ALA A 136 -29.49 27.30 13.42
N GLN A 137 -28.89 27.92 12.40
CA GLN A 137 -29.62 28.48 11.26
C GLN A 137 -30.33 27.39 10.44
N MET A 138 -29.67 26.25 10.20
CA MET A 138 -30.27 25.11 9.51
C MET A 138 -31.46 24.50 10.27
N GLU A 139 -31.40 24.49 11.59
CA GLU A 139 -32.42 23.87 12.45
C GLU A 139 -33.44 24.86 13.02
N GLY A 140 -33.32 26.16 12.71
CA GLY A 140 -34.23 27.20 13.19
C GLY A 140 -34.22 27.40 14.72
N ILE A 141 -33.10 27.09 15.39
CA ILE A 141 -32.98 27.13 16.86
C ILE A 141 -31.81 28.00 17.30
N SER A 142 -31.73 28.30 18.61
CA SER A 142 -30.60 29.05 19.17
C SER A 142 -29.29 28.25 19.12
N HIS A 143 -28.19 28.90 18.74
CA HIS A 143 -26.83 28.33 18.78
C HIS A 143 -26.43 27.83 20.18
N LYS A 144 -26.98 28.40 21.25
CA LYS A 144 -26.77 27.90 22.63
C LYS A 144 -27.31 26.49 22.81
N ASN A 145 -28.46 26.17 22.20
CA ASN A 145 -29.08 24.85 22.26
C ASN A 145 -28.28 23.83 21.44
N VAL A 146 -27.73 24.23 20.30
CA VAL A 146 -26.81 23.41 19.51
C VAL A 146 -25.55 23.09 20.32
N ALA A 147 -24.90 24.11 20.87
CA ALA A 147 -23.68 23.95 21.67
C ALA A 147 -23.90 23.01 22.87
N LYS A 148 -25.00 23.21 23.62
CA LYS A 148 -25.37 22.34 24.75
C LYS A 148 -25.60 20.89 24.32
N SER A 149 -26.26 20.67 23.19
CA SER A 149 -26.50 19.33 22.64
C SER A 149 -25.22 18.62 22.23
N VAL A 150 -24.30 19.32 21.56
CA VAL A 150 -23.00 18.75 21.14
C VAL A 150 -22.11 18.46 22.35
N TYR A 151 -22.09 19.36 23.34
CA TYR A 151 -21.38 19.13 24.59
C TYR A 151 -21.88 17.87 25.33
N LEU A 152 -23.21 17.72 25.46
CA LEU A 152 -23.81 16.54 26.07
C LEU A 152 -23.49 15.25 25.30
N ALA A 153 -23.44 15.33 23.97
CA ALA A 153 -23.01 14.20 23.16
C ALA A 153 -21.59 13.79 23.54
N ILE A 154 -20.62 14.72 23.50
CA ILE A 154 -19.22 14.46 23.86
C ILE A 154 -19.08 13.87 25.27
N GLN A 155 -19.83 14.37 26.26
CA GLN A 155 -19.77 13.84 27.63
C GLN A 155 -20.24 12.38 27.71
N LYS A 156 -21.32 12.03 27.02
CA LYS A 156 -21.80 10.64 26.93
C LYS A 156 -20.76 9.74 26.26
N LEU A 157 -20.15 10.21 25.17
CA LEU A 157 -19.09 9.47 24.49
C LEU A 157 -17.88 9.25 25.40
N LYS A 158 -17.43 10.28 26.12
CA LYS A 158 -16.34 10.16 27.10
C LYS A 158 -16.63 9.14 28.19
N LYS A 159 -17.87 9.06 28.65
CA LYS A 159 -18.26 8.06 29.65
C LYS A 159 -18.14 6.64 29.10
N LEU A 160 -18.57 6.41 27.86
CA LEU A 160 -18.45 5.11 27.21
C LEU A 160 -17.01 4.66 27.02
N PHE A 161 -16.14 5.56 26.56
CA PHE A 161 -14.72 5.25 26.42
C PHE A 161 -14.05 4.92 27.76
N LYS A 162 -14.57 5.43 28.88
CA LYS A 162 -14.10 5.05 30.23
C LYS A 162 -14.67 3.71 30.72
N GLU A 163 -15.80 3.26 30.18
CA GLU A 163 -16.43 1.99 30.55
C GLU A 163 -15.90 0.82 29.70
N LEU A 164 -15.35 1.10 28.51
CA LEU A 164 -14.78 0.11 27.58
C LEU A 164 -13.27 -0.14 27.74
N GLY A 165 -12.58 0.64 28.59
CA GLY A 165 -11.16 0.48 28.92
C GLY A 165 -10.97 0.11 30.38
#